data_AF-A0A672Z8G2-F1
#
_entry.id   AF-A0A672Z8G2-F1
#
_cell.length_a   1.000
_cell.length_b   1.000
_cell.length_c   1.000
_cell.angle_alpha   90.00
_cell.angle_beta   90.00
_cell.angle_gamma   90.00
#
_symmetry.space_group_name_H-M   'P 1'
#
loop_
_entity.id
_entity.type
_entity.pdbx_description
1 polymer ?
#
loop_
_entity_poly.entity_id
_entity_poly.type
_entity_poly.pdbx_seq_one_letter_code
_entity_poly.pdbx_strand_id
1 'polypeptide(L)'
;MEKKGRARQAGSGSLMESLGGSDREGHSGTQSSHRLLAYSDALISIIATVMILPVAHTKVEDNELRESVQLLLSTKICVYLMTFLIVTVAWAAHIRLFQVIVRIDDCLALLNLVSISQFSLMATFPENILGILLFCGCVMVIGVIQSVIVLYAFSQPFLLSEQIQMSENRTFYKHHILKVIMRVPLMCFLASIVSFVVFQLSYVLLAIIIFLPYISRCVEWCHKKVMGPVEESPDSVLFYTYLPNEPLSKERVEAFSDGVYAIVATLLILDICEDNVPDVAVVQQRFGGSLVAALQDYGPEYLAYFGSFVTVGLLWFVHHSLFLHVTKATRFMSLLNTFSLAFVGGLPLAYQLTHEFPRNSQNELEAIQISCVIIFFAGIFQLAIWVVALYNEQETLHPYVRYGGREHVFMLAKLALYPCVALGTFFLTCILSKFSAPIFHLMEITVPFAFLVLRLLVRVGLALIRLIFCPDRPDLRSVVDDDESTVPFNALVT
;
A
#
# COMPACT_ATOMS: atom_id res chain seq x y z
N MET A 1 12.32 37.26 73.52
CA MET A 1 11.36 36.33 74.15
C MET A 1 10.43 35.88 73.04
N GLU A 2 10.77 34.80 72.31
CA GLU A 2 10.15 33.46 72.42
C GLU A 2 8.60 33.51 72.39
N LYS A 3 7.83 32.79 71.56
CA LYS A 3 8.05 31.49 70.90
C LYS A 3 6.91 31.18 69.89
N LYS A 4 7.27 30.50 68.79
CA LYS A 4 6.57 29.42 68.05
C LYS A 4 5.11 29.57 67.53
N GLY A 5 4.93 29.30 66.22
CA GLY A 5 3.70 28.68 65.71
C GLY A 5 3.39 28.78 64.20
N ARG A 6 4.08 27.98 63.37
CA ARG A 6 3.64 27.37 62.08
C ARG A 6 2.60 28.06 61.18
N ALA A 7 3.10 28.54 60.04
CA ALA A 7 2.66 28.31 58.65
C ALA A 7 1.16 28.09 58.34
N ARG A 8 0.55 29.09 57.67
CA ARG A 8 -0.52 28.94 56.67
C ARG A 8 -0.28 29.97 55.58
N GLN A 9 0.24 29.56 54.43
CA GLN A 9 0.22 30.35 53.21
C GLN A 9 -0.70 29.60 52.23
N ALA A 10 -1.91 30.14 52.10
CA ALA A 10 -2.92 29.68 51.17
C ALA A 10 -2.79 30.47 49.86
N GLY A 11 -2.96 29.78 48.74
CA GLY A 11 -3.37 30.39 47.47
C GLY A 11 -2.26 30.73 46.48
N SER A 12 -1.71 29.73 45.81
CA SER A 12 -1.26 29.85 44.40
C SER A 12 -0.94 28.46 43.85
N GLY A 13 -1.94 27.79 43.30
CA GLY A 13 -1.74 26.48 42.68
C GLY A 13 -3.06 25.79 42.37
N SER A 14 -3.86 26.33 41.44
CA SER A 14 -5.09 25.66 40.99
C SER A 14 -5.39 25.88 39.51
N LEU A 15 -4.36 26.01 38.66
CA LEU A 15 -4.54 26.17 37.21
C LEU A 15 -3.55 25.38 36.35
N MET A 16 -2.95 24.33 36.92
CA MET A 16 -2.08 23.38 36.18
C MET A 16 -2.41 21.90 36.46
N GLU A 17 -3.55 21.61 37.05
CA GLU A 17 -3.94 20.25 37.48
C GLU A 17 -5.18 19.71 36.73
N SER A 18 -5.50 20.25 35.55
CA SER A 18 -6.69 19.84 34.77
C SER A 18 -6.39 19.36 33.33
N LEU A 19 -5.14 19.00 33.02
CA LEU A 19 -4.75 18.43 31.71
C LEU A 19 -3.90 17.16 31.88
N GLY A 20 -4.32 16.27 32.76
CA GLY A 20 -3.81 14.90 32.88
C GLY A 20 -4.99 13.93 32.93
N GLY A 21 -5.48 13.52 31.76
CA GLY A 21 -6.49 12.47 31.69
C GLY A 21 -5.92 11.16 32.23
N SER A 22 -6.43 10.71 33.39
CA SER A 22 -6.46 9.31 33.82
C SER A 22 -5.25 8.43 33.43
N ASP A 23 -4.07 8.73 33.95
CA ASP A 23 -3.03 7.71 34.12
C ASP A 23 -3.46 6.77 35.27
N ARG A 24 -4.33 5.81 34.94
CA ARG A 24 -4.58 4.62 35.77
C ARG A 24 -3.30 3.81 35.78
N GLU A 25 -2.57 3.89 36.91
CA GLU A 25 -1.48 2.99 37.34
C GLU A 25 -0.82 2.21 36.20
N GLY A 26 0.05 2.89 35.43
CA GLY A 26 0.89 2.22 34.44
C GLY A 26 1.79 1.21 35.14
N HIS A 27 1.62 -0.08 34.87
CA HIS A 27 2.64 -1.09 35.18
C HIS A 27 3.95 -0.62 34.54
N SER A 28 4.98 -0.38 35.37
CA SER A 28 6.20 0.38 35.03
C SER A 28 7.12 -0.27 33.98
N GLY A 29 6.66 -1.32 33.28
CA GLY A 29 7.39 -2.05 32.25
C GLY A 29 6.63 -2.22 30.93
N THR A 30 5.42 -1.65 30.77
CA THR A 30 4.65 -1.77 29.52
C THR A 30 4.68 -0.48 28.70
N GLN A 31 4.85 -0.61 27.38
CA GLN A 31 4.89 0.51 26.43
C GLN A 31 3.73 0.41 25.43
N SER A 32 3.42 1.51 24.74
CA SER A 32 2.44 1.52 23.64
C SER A 32 2.97 0.75 22.43
N SER A 33 2.11 -0.05 21.77
CA SER A 33 2.50 -0.78 20.55
C SER A 33 2.73 0.10 19.31
N HIS A 34 2.35 1.39 19.35
CA HIS A 34 2.31 2.27 18.18
C HIS A 34 3.64 2.38 17.42
N ARG A 35 4.75 2.62 18.13
CA ARG A 35 6.09 2.76 17.50
C ARG A 35 6.60 1.43 16.95
N LEU A 36 6.34 0.34 17.67
CA LEU A 36 6.69 -1.01 17.21
C LEU A 36 5.93 -1.37 15.93
N LEU A 37 4.65 -1.01 15.86
CA LEU A 37 3.85 -1.23 14.66
C LEU A 37 4.34 -0.38 13.48
N ALA A 38 4.65 0.90 13.70
CA ALA A 38 5.19 1.76 12.64
C ALA A 38 6.53 1.23 12.10
N TYR A 39 7.38 0.67 12.98
CA TYR A 39 8.60 -0.02 12.58
C TYR A 39 8.31 -1.29 11.76
N SER A 40 7.34 -2.11 12.18
CA SER A 40 6.91 -3.28 11.42
C SER A 40 6.33 -2.90 10.06
N ASP A 41 5.50 -1.85 9.98
CA ASP A 41 4.90 -1.34 8.75
C ASP A 41 6.00 -0.98 7.74
N ALA A 42 6.99 -0.19 8.17
CA ALA A 42 8.12 0.23 7.35
C ALA A 42 8.98 -0.96 6.87
N LEU A 43 9.34 -1.89 7.76
CA LEU A 43 10.16 -3.04 7.37
C LEU A 43 9.41 -3.96 6.41
N ILE A 44 8.14 -4.24 6.66
CA ILE A 44 7.39 -5.15 5.82
C ILE A 44 7.10 -4.51 4.45
N SER A 45 6.87 -3.18 4.37
CA SER A 45 6.77 -2.49 3.08
C SER A 45 8.09 -2.51 2.30
N ILE A 46 9.24 -2.39 2.97
CA ILE A 46 10.55 -2.54 2.33
C ILE A 46 10.68 -3.94 1.75
N ILE A 47 10.47 -4.97 2.59
CA ILE A 47 10.60 -6.38 2.19
C ILE A 47 9.67 -6.70 1.01
N ALA A 48 8.42 -6.24 1.04
CA ALA A 48 7.49 -6.46 -0.07
C ALA A 48 7.98 -5.83 -1.37
N THR A 49 8.51 -4.61 -1.30
CA THR A 49 8.90 -3.82 -2.48
C THR A 49 10.21 -4.29 -3.10
N VAL A 50 11.21 -4.67 -2.30
CA VAL A 50 12.52 -5.13 -2.82
C VAL A 50 12.43 -6.44 -3.62
N MET A 51 11.32 -7.18 -3.51
CA MET A 51 11.08 -8.38 -4.32
C MET A 51 10.97 -8.09 -5.82
N ILE A 52 10.89 -6.81 -6.24
CA ILE A 52 10.97 -6.43 -7.65
C ILE A 52 12.40 -6.52 -8.20
N LEU A 53 13.44 -6.41 -7.38
CA LEU A 53 14.84 -6.35 -7.82
C LEU A 53 15.27 -7.53 -8.71
N PRO A 54 14.95 -8.80 -8.39
CA PRO A 54 15.31 -9.94 -9.25
C PRO A 54 14.62 -9.94 -10.62
N VAL A 55 13.50 -9.21 -10.73
CA VAL A 55 12.75 -9.01 -11.98
C VAL A 55 13.38 -7.88 -12.78
N ALA A 56 13.61 -6.74 -12.13
CA ALA A 56 14.21 -5.55 -12.71
C ALA A 56 15.59 -5.85 -13.33
N HIS A 57 16.49 -6.53 -12.59
CA HIS A 57 17.86 -6.81 -13.05
C HIS A 57 17.97 -8.02 -14.01
N THR A 58 16.89 -8.36 -14.71
CA THR A 58 16.92 -9.46 -15.68
C THR A 58 17.53 -8.97 -16.99
N LYS A 59 18.82 -9.21 -17.19
CA LYS A 59 19.52 -8.88 -18.44
C LYS A 59 18.91 -9.61 -19.62
N VAL A 60 18.50 -8.88 -20.65
CA VAL A 60 17.97 -9.43 -21.91
C VAL A 60 19.08 -9.38 -22.96
N GLU A 61 19.69 -10.53 -23.29
CA GLU A 61 20.65 -10.60 -24.41
C GLU A 61 19.92 -10.58 -25.77
N ASP A 62 20.44 -9.78 -26.70
CA ASP A 62 19.69 -9.20 -27.83
C ASP A 62 19.22 -10.16 -28.94
N ASN A 63 19.66 -11.43 -29.02
CA ASN A 63 19.60 -12.09 -30.34
C ASN A 63 18.80 -13.38 -30.59
N GLU A 64 18.49 -14.31 -29.68
CA GLU A 64 17.85 -15.57 -30.15
C GLU A 64 16.84 -16.28 -29.24
N LEU A 65 16.32 -15.68 -28.16
CA LEU A 65 15.37 -16.39 -27.28
C LEU A 65 14.16 -15.56 -26.86
N ARG A 66 13.56 -14.78 -27.79
CA ARG A 66 12.44 -13.84 -27.52
C ARG A 66 11.25 -14.49 -26.81
N GLU A 67 10.84 -15.71 -27.20
CA GLU A 67 9.76 -16.44 -26.51
C GLU A 67 10.15 -16.88 -25.08
N SER A 68 11.38 -17.39 -24.91
CA SER A 68 11.85 -17.87 -23.61
C SER A 68 12.16 -16.73 -22.63
N VAL A 69 12.67 -15.59 -23.12
CA VAL A 69 12.87 -14.38 -22.31
C VAL A 69 11.53 -13.80 -21.89
N GLN A 70 10.54 -13.76 -22.78
CA GLN A 70 9.19 -13.29 -22.44
C GLN A 70 8.50 -14.21 -21.42
N LEU A 71 8.65 -15.53 -21.57
CA LEU A 71 8.14 -16.51 -20.61
C LEU A 71 8.85 -16.37 -19.25
N LEU A 72 10.17 -16.19 -19.24
CA LEU A 72 10.96 -16.02 -18.02
C LEU A 72 10.59 -14.72 -17.29
N LEU A 73 10.53 -13.60 -18.01
CA LEU A 73 10.17 -12.30 -17.46
C LEU A 73 8.72 -12.30 -16.92
N SER A 74 7.77 -12.88 -17.66
CA SER A 74 6.38 -13.05 -17.22
C SER A 74 6.29 -13.91 -15.94
N THR A 75 7.07 -15.00 -15.88
CA THR A 75 7.14 -15.85 -14.70
C THR A 75 7.70 -15.09 -13.50
N LYS A 76 8.78 -14.33 -13.68
CA LYS A 76 9.37 -13.50 -12.64
C LYS A 76 8.41 -12.40 -12.14
N ILE A 77 7.68 -11.74 -13.04
CA ILE A 77 6.65 -10.75 -12.69
C ILE A 77 5.52 -11.41 -11.87
N CYS A 78 5.05 -12.60 -12.29
CA CYS A 78 4.02 -13.34 -11.56
C CYS A 78 4.50 -13.72 -10.14
N VAL A 79 5.75 -14.15 -10.02
CA VAL A 79 6.38 -14.47 -8.73
C VAL A 79 6.50 -13.23 -7.85
N TYR A 80 6.92 -12.09 -8.42
CA TYR A 80 6.92 -10.80 -7.71
C TYR A 80 5.52 -10.45 -7.19
N LEU A 81 4.50 -10.48 -8.05
CA LEU A 81 3.12 -10.17 -7.64
C LEU A 81 2.64 -11.10 -6.53
N MET A 82 2.88 -12.41 -6.67
CA MET A 82 2.48 -13.39 -5.65
C MET A 82 3.20 -13.14 -4.32
N THR A 83 4.50 -12.89 -4.33
CA THR A 83 5.29 -12.66 -3.12
C THR A 83 4.88 -11.37 -2.41
N PHE A 84 4.70 -10.28 -3.17
CA PHE A 84 4.18 -9.01 -2.65
C PHE A 84 2.82 -9.21 -1.95
N LEU A 85 1.90 -9.95 -2.59
CA LEU A 85 0.59 -10.24 -2.04
C LEU A 85 0.66 -11.09 -0.76
N ILE A 86 1.51 -12.12 -0.71
CA ILE A 86 1.65 -12.96 0.50
C ILE A 86 2.23 -12.16 1.66
N VAL A 87 3.28 -11.36 1.41
CA VAL A 87 3.86 -10.47 2.43
C VAL A 87 2.79 -9.52 2.96
N THR A 88 1.95 -8.94 2.09
CA THR A 88 0.88 -8.02 2.51
C THR A 88 -0.23 -8.73 3.31
N VAL A 89 -0.58 -9.98 2.97
CA VAL A 89 -1.53 -10.78 3.77
C VAL A 89 -0.98 -11.08 5.16
N ALA A 90 0.31 -11.40 5.24
CA ALA A 90 0.99 -11.66 6.51
C ALA A 90 1.16 -10.38 7.34
N TRP A 91 1.42 -9.22 6.72
CA TRP A 91 1.35 -7.91 7.36
C TRP A 91 -0.06 -7.63 7.92
N ALA A 92 -1.12 -7.84 7.15
CA ALA A 92 -2.48 -7.62 7.62
C ALA A 92 -2.86 -8.55 8.78
N ALA A 93 -2.34 -9.78 8.81
CA ALA A 93 -2.50 -10.70 9.94
C ALA A 93 -1.73 -10.22 11.18
N HIS A 94 -0.52 -9.72 10.99
CA HIS A 94 0.31 -9.12 12.05
C HIS A 94 -0.37 -7.89 12.67
N ILE A 95 -0.88 -6.95 11.86
CA ILE A 95 -1.59 -5.77 12.37
C ILE A 95 -2.84 -6.17 13.16
N ARG A 96 -3.63 -7.14 12.67
CA ARG A 96 -4.79 -7.65 13.41
C ARG A 96 -4.42 -8.25 14.77
N LEU A 97 -3.28 -8.91 14.87
CA LEU A 97 -2.78 -9.44 16.14
C LEU A 97 -2.47 -8.29 17.13
N PHE A 98 -1.86 -7.20 16.67
CA PHE A 98 -1.52 -6.06 17.51
C PHE A 98 -2.65 -5.05 17.72
N GLN A 99 -3.77 -5.17 17.01
CA GLN A 99 -5.03 -4.51 17.41
C GLN A 99 -5.60 -5.12 18.71
N VAL A 100 -5.33 -6.40 18.96
CA VAL A 100 -5.69 -7.10 20.20
C VAL A 100 -4.73 -6.77 21.34
N ILE A 101 -3.44 -6.65 21.01
CA ILE A 101 -2.34 -6.41 21.95
C ILE A 101 -1.98 -4.92 21.93
N VAL A 102 -2.62 -4.15 22.81
CA VAL A 102 -2.47 -2.68 22.86
C VAL A 102 -1.17 -2.27 23.55
N ARG A 103 -0.77 -3.03 24.58
CA ARG A 103 0.46 -2.77 25.34
C ARG A 103 1.47 -3.88 25.08
N ILE A 104 2.74 -3.49 24.99
CA ILE A 104 3.87 -4.39 24.73
C ILE A 104 4.88 -4.32 25.88
N ASP A 105 5.57 -5.43 26.12
CA ASP A 105 6.76 -5.52 26.96
C ASP A 105 7.97 -5.93 26.11
N ASP A 106 9.15 -6.02 26.73
CA ASP A 106 10.40 -6.35 26.04
C ASP A 106 10.37 -7.76 25.40
N CYS A 107 9.64 -8.70 26.01
CA CYS A 107 9.51 -10.06 25.50
C CYS A 107 8.70 -10.08 24.19
N LEU A 108 7.55 -9.41 24.17
CA LEU A 108 6.74 -9.24 22.97
C LEU A 108 7.48 -8.47 21.88
N ALA A 109 8.25 -7.46 22.25
CA ALA A 109 9.06 -6.71 21.30
C ALA A 109 10.13 -7.59 20.64
N LEU A 110 10.80 -8.45 21.41
CA LEU A 110 11.80 -9.39 20.88
C LEU A 110 11.17 -10.47 20.01
N LEU A 111 10.03 -11.05 20.42
CA LEU A 111 9.28 -12.00 19.59
C LEU A 111 8.81 -11.37 18.28
N ASN A 112 8.36 -10.12 18.31
CA ASN A 112 8.02 -9.36 17.11
C ASN A 112 9.22 -9.20 16.18
N LEU A 113 10.39 -8.82 16.70
CA LEU A 113 11.60 -8.65 15.92
C LEU A 113 12.02 -9.96 15.24
N VAL A 114 11.97 -11.08 15.97
CA VAL A 114 12.24 -12.41 15.39
C VAL A 114 11.22 -12.74 14.31
N SER A 115 9.93 -12.45 14.52
CA SER A 115 8.90 -12.66 13.49
C SER A 115 9.21 -11.86 12.22
N ILE A 116 9.64 -10.59 12.33
CA ILE A 116 9.96 -9.75 11.17
C ILE A 116 11.21 -10.27 10.43
N SER A 117 12.21 -10.76 11.16
CA SER A 117 13.44 -11.30 10.53
C SER A 117 13.15 -12.43 9.53
N GLN A 118 12.11 -13.23 9.77
CA GLN A 118 11.71 -14.32 8.87
C GLN A 118 11.13 -13.83 7.54
N PHE A 119 10.52 -12.64 7.51
CA PHE A 119 10.06 -12.04 6.25
C PHE A 119 11.23 -11.71 5.32
N SER A 120 12.37 -11.27 5.88
CA SER A 120 13.56 -10.96 5.06
C SER A 120 14.20 -12.20 4.44
N LEU A 121 14.03 -13.37 5.06
CA LEU A 121 14.55 -14.64 4.53
C LEU A 121 13.69 -15.19 3.38
N MET A 122 12.52 -14.57 3.13
CA MET A 122 11.55 -14.97 2.12
C MET A 122 12.01 -14.54 0.71
N ALA A 123 13.23 -14.92 0.32
CA ALA A 123 13.76 -14.75 -1.03
C ALA A 123 13.29 -15.89 -1.93
N THR A 124 12.74 -15.56 -3.09
CA THR A 124 12.10 -16.56 -3.95
C THR A 124 13.02 -16.93 -5.11
N PHE A 125 13.44 -18.20 -5.15
CA PHE A 125 14.03 -18.82 -6.33
C PHE A 125 12.94 -19.66 -7.02
N PRO A 126 12.20 -19.11 -7.99
CA PRO A 126 10.98 -19.75 -8.50
C PRO A 126 11.23 -21.07 -9.24
N GLU A 127 12.46 -21.25 -9.73
CA GLU A 127 12.94 -22.40 -10.49
C GLU A 127 13.20 -23.64 -9.60
N ASN A 128 13.31 -23.46 -8.27
CA ASN A 128 13.80 -24.50 -7.37
C ASN A 128 12.77 -24.88 -6.30
N ILE A 129 12.56 -26.19 -6.11
CA ILE A 129 11.72 -26.73 -5.01
C ILE A 129 12.20 -26.20 -3.65
N LEU A 130 13.52 -26.05 -3.48
CA LEU A 130 14.11 -25.46 -2.27
C LEU A 130 13.56 -24.06 -1.97
N GLY A 131 13.27 -23.24 -2.98
CA GLY A 131 12.67 -21.92 -2.80
C GLY A 131 11.29 -22.00 -2.17
N ILE A 132 10.45 -22.93 -2.64
CA ILE A 132 9.11 -23.17 -2.07
C ILE A 132 9.22 -23.73 -0.64
N LEU A 133 10.14 -24.64 -0.38
CA LEU A 133 10.35 -25.22 0.95
C LEU A 133 10.81 -24.18 1.96
N LEU A 134 11.79 -23.34 1.59
CA LEU A 134 12.28 -22.24 2.44
C LEU A 134 11.17 -21.23 2.71
N PHE A 135 10.41 -20.87 1.67
CA PHE A 135 9.26 -19.98 1.78
C PHE A 135 8.22 -20.52 2.78
N CYS A 136 7.75 -21.75 2.58
CA CYS A 136 6.77 -22.40 3.44
C CYS A 136 7.32 -22.55 4.87
N GLY A 137 8.61 -22.87 5.02
CA GLY A 137 9.30 -22.93 6.30
C GLY A 137 9.28 -21.61 7.05
N CYS A 138 9.61 -20.49 6.38
CA CYS A 138 9.56 -19.15 6.98
C CYS A 138 8.13 -18.81 7.46
N VAL A 139 7.12 -19.06 6.63
CA VAL A 139 5.71 -18.81 6.99
C VAL A 139 5.26 -19.67 8.18
N MET A 140 5.69 -20.93 8.24
CA MET A 140 5.41 -21.80 9.38
C MET A 140 6.06 -21.27 10.67
N VAL A 141 7.33 -20.85 10.61
CA VAL A 141 8.02 -20.25 11.77
C VAL A 141 7.32 -18.97 12.22
N ILE A 142 6.93 -18.09 11.30
CA ILE A 142 6.16 -16.88 11.61
C ILE A 142 4.86 -17.25 12.35
N GLY A 143 4.11 -18.22 11.85
CA GLY A 143 2.86 -18.64 12.49
C GLY A 143 3.04 -19.26 13.88
N VAL A 144 4.14 -19.99 14.10
CA VAL A 144 4.50 -20.50 15.43
C VAL A 144 4.83 -19.35 16.38
N ILE A 145 5.65 -18.38 15.95
CA ILE A 145 6.00 -17.21 16.76
C ILE A 145 4.75 -16.39 17.10
N GLN A 146 3.88 -16.12 16.11
CA GLN A 146 2.62 -15.43 16.35
C GLN A 146 1.70 -16.19 17.32
N SER A 147 1.68 -17.52 17.25
CA SER A 147 0.95 -18.35 18.21
C SER A 147 1.51 -18.21 19.62
N VAL A 148 2.84 -18.20 19.78
CA VAL A 148 3.50 -17.95 21.06
C VAL A 148 3.16 -16.55 21.60
N ILE A 149 3.16 -15.53 20.74
CA ILE A 149 2.75 -14.16 21.11
C ILE A 149 1.32 -14.15 21.65
N VAL A 150 0.37 -14.84 21.00
CA VAL A 150 -1.01 -14.95 21.49
C VAL A 150 -1.06 -15.67 22.84
N LEU A 151 -0.40 -16.83 22.97
CA LEU A 151 -0.39 -17.59 24.21
C LEU A 151 0.15 -16.76 25.38
N TYR A 152 1.23 -15.99 25.13
CA TYR A 152 1.83 -15.08 26.09
C TYR A 152 0.92 -13.91 26.45
N ALA A 153 0.37 -13.20 25.46
CA ALA A 153 -0.51 -12.07 25.69
C ALA A 153 -1.78 -12.47 26.49
N PHE A 154 -2.34 -13.65 26.23
CA PHE A 154 -3.49 -14.15 27.01
C PHE A 154 -3.12 -14.65 28.41
N SER A 155 -1.85 -14.94 28.68
CA SER A 155 -1.36 -15.24 30.03
C SER A 155 -1.17 -13.98 30.89
N GLN A 156 -1.02 -12.81 30.27
CA GLN A 156 -0.84 -11.51 30.92
C GLN A 156 -1.98 -10.56 30.52
N PRO A 157 -3.14 -10.60 31.21
CA PRO A 157 -4.35 -9.92 30.76
C PRO A 157 -4.19 -8.41 30.53
N PHE A 158 -3.30 -7.74 31.27
CA PHE A 158 -3.06 -6.29 31.18
C PHE A 158 -2.48 -5.83 29.83
N LEU A 159 -1.95 -6.75 29.01
CA LEU A 159 -1.41 -6.45 27.67
C LEU A 159 -2.51 -6.32 26.61
N LEU A 160 -3.66 -6.95 26.84
CA LEU A 160 -4.79 -7.02 25.90
C LEU A 160 -5.61 -5.72 25.91
N SER A 161 -6.41 -5.51 24.86
CA SER A 161 -7.39 -4.43 24.82
C SER A 161 -8.43 -4.51 25.95
N GLU A 162 -8.89 -3.36 26.46
CA GLU A 162 -9.86 -3.29 27.57
C GLU A 162 -11.15 -4.06 27.26
N GLN A 163 -11.59 -4.06 26.00
CA GLN A 163 -12.76 -4.81 25.53
C GLN A 163 -12.60 -6.32 25.75
N ILE A 164 -11.43 -6.89 25.45
CA ILE A 164 -11.16 -8.32 25.61
C ILE A 164 -10.89 -8.65 27.07
N GLN A 165 -10.27 -7.75 27.82
CA GLN A 165 -10.14 -7.87 29.27
C GLN A 165 -11.52 -7.99 29.95
N MET A 166 -12.48 -7.14 29.61
CA MET A 166 -13.82 -7.15 30.23
C MET A 166 -14.72 -8.30 29.74
N SER A 167 -14.33 -9.02 28.68
CA SER A 167 -15.14 -10.10 28.11
C SER A 167 -15.18 -11.36 28.99
N GLU A 168 -16.35 -11.96 29.13
CA GLU A 168 -16.58 -13.18 29.92
C GLU A 168 -15.95 -14.44 29.26
N ASN A 169 -15.78 -14.41 27.94
CA ASN A 169 -15.36 -15.55 27.10
C ASN A 169 -13.90 -15.47 26.60
N ARG A 170 -12.93 -15.09 27.45
CA ARG A 170 -11.50 -14.96 27.06
C ARG A 170 -10.90 -16.22 26.44
N THR A 171 -11.23 -17.40 27.00
CA THR A 171 -10.74 -18.69 26.49
C THR A 171 -11.22 -18.93 25.06
N PHE A 172 -12.44 -18.52 24.75
CA PHE A 172 -12.99 -18.63 23.41
C PHE A 172 -12.21 -17.75 22.41
N TYR A 173 -11.97 -16.48 22.73
CA TYR A 173 -11.16 -15.57 21.90
C TYR A 173 -9.75 -16.11 21.64
N LYS A 174 -9.09 -16.63 22.67
CA LYS A 174 -7.77 -17.26 22.56
C LYS A 174 -7.76 -18.38 21.51
N HIS A 175 -8.69 -19.33 21.61
CA HIS A 175 -8.77 -20.46 20.68
C HIS A 175 -9.13 -20.00 19.26
N HIS A 176 -10.01 -19.01 19.13
CA HIS A 176 -10.40 -18.47 17.84
C HIS A 176 -9.23 -17.79 17.12
N ILE A 177 -8.51 -16.89 17.80
CA ILE A 177 -7.34 -16.20 17.23
C ILE A 177 -6.26 -17.22 16.85
N LEU A 178 -5.97 -18.19 17.72
CA LEU A 178 -5.00 -19.24 17.44
C LEU A 178 -5.39 -20.08 16.20
N LYS A 179 -6.67 -20.41 16.05
CA LYS A 179 -7.18 -21.14 14.88
C LYS A 179 -7.00 -20.35 13.58
N VAL A 180 -7.23 -19.04 13.61
CA VAL A 180 -7.06 -18.16 12.44
C VAL A 180 -5.58 -18.07 12.04
N ILE A 181 -4.69 -17.85 13.00
CA ILE A 181 -3.25 -17.74 12.77
C ILE A 181 -2.67 -19.06 12.25
N MET A 182 -3.05 -20.20 12.85
CA MET A 182 -2.52 -21.52 12.47
C MET A 182 -3.01 -22.04 11.12
N ARG A 183 -4.06 -21.43 10.55
CA ARG A 183 -4.61 -21.84 9.24
C ARG A 183 -3.59 -21.65 8.11
N VAL A 184 -2.85 -20.54 8.10
CA VAL A 184 -1.88 -20.24 7.04
C VAL A 184 -0.67 -21.19 7.07
N PRO A 185 0.01 -21.39 8.23
CA PRO A 185 1.07 -22.40 8.37
C PRO A 185 0.66 -23.80 7.95
N LEU A 186 -0.57 -24.23 8.29
CA LEU A 186 -1.07 -25.56 7.93
C LEU A 186 -1.20 -25.72 6.41
N MET A 187 -1.68 -24.68 5.72
CA MET A 187 -1.78 -24.69 4.26
C MET A 187 -0.39 -24.62 3.59
N CYS A 188 0.56 -23.87 4.16
CA CYS A 188 1.96 -23.86 3.70
C CYS A 188 2.65 -25.21 3.91
N PHE A 189 2.37 -25.90 5.03
CA PHE A 189 2.85 -27.26 5.26
C PHE A 189 2.32 -28.23 4.20
N LEU A 190 1.02 -28.15 3.88
CA LEU A 190 0.43 -28.92 2.80
C LEU A 190 1.07 -28.60 1.44
N ALA A 191 1.26 -27.31 1.13
CA ALA A 191 1.91 -26.87 -0.11
C ALA A 191 3.36 -27.39 -0.20
N SER A 192 4.09 -27.41 0.91
CA SER A 192 5.45 -27.97 0.99
C SER A 192 5.50 -29.48 0.75
N ILE A 193 4.47 -30.24 1.12
CA ILE A 193 4.38 -31.67 0.80
C ILE A 193 4.07 -31.85 -0.70
N VAL A 194 3.10 -31.07 -1.19
CA VAL A 194 2.68 -31.12 -2.60
C VAL A 194 3.81 -30.70 -3.55
N SER A 195 4.74 -29.83 -3.12
CA SER A 195 5.85 -29.39 -3.97
C SER A 195 6.81 -30.50 -4.37
N PHE A 196 6.89 -31.60 -3.61
CA PHE A 196 7.66 -32.78 -3.98
C PHE A 196 7.00 -33.61 -5.08
N VAL A 197 5.69 -33.46 -5.28
CA VAL A 197 4.92 -34.22 -6.27
C VAL A 197 4.68 -33.38 -7.52
N VAL A 198 4.12 -32.17 -7.35
CA VAL A 198 3.79 -31.23 -8.43
C VAL A 198 4.05 -29.81 -7.96
N PHE A 199 5.18 -29.22 -8.37
CA PHE A 199 5.56 -27.87 -7.93
C PHE A 199 4.56 -26.79 -8.41
N GLN A 200 3.98 -26.93 -9.61
CA GLN A 200 2.97 -26.02 -10.15
C GLN A 200 1.72 -25.92 -9.26
N LEU A 201 1.27 -27.05 -8.70
CA LEU A 201 0.11 -27.09 -7.80
C LEU A 201 0.39 -26.38 -6.47
N SER A 202 1.66 -26.31 -6.07
CA SER A 202 2.06 -25.62 -4.84
C SER A 202 1.88 -24.10 -4.95
N TYR A 203 2.15 -23.52 -6.12
CA TYR A 203 1.86 -22.11 -6.40
C TYR A 203 0.36 -21.81 -6.38
N VAL A 204 -0.47 -22.72 -6.87
CA VAL A 204 -1.94 -22.59 -6.78
C VAL A 204 -2.41 -22.60 -5.32
N LEU A 205 -1.84 -23.48 -4.48
CA LEU A 205 -2.14 -23.51 -3.05
C LEU A 205 -1.72 -22.21 -2.35
N LEU A 206 -0.56 -21.66 -2.70
CA LEU A 206 -0.11 -20.35 -2.19
C LEU A 206 -1.04 -19.22 -2.65
N ALA A 207 -1.50 -19.24 -3.90
CA ALA A 207 -2.50 -18.27 -4.38
C ALA A 207 -3.83 -18.39 -3.63
N ILE A 208 -4.28 -19.61 -3.33
CA ILE A 208 -5.48 -19.84 -2.52
C ILE A 208 -5.33 -19.20 -1.13
N ILE A 209 -4.16 -19.29 -0.48
CA ILE A 209 -3.92 -18.64 0.82
C ILE A 209 -4.20 -17.13 0.76
N ILE A 210 -3.80 -16.46 -0.31
CA ILE A 210 -3.99 -15.01 -0.51
C ILE A 210 -5.48 -14.67 -0.59
N PHE A 211 -6.23 -15.44 -1.38
CA PHE A 211 -7.64 -15.16 -1.66
C PHE A 211 -8.63 -15.79 -0.68
N LEU A 212 -8.18 -16.75 0.16
CA LEU A 212 -9.00 -17.46 1.13
C LEU A 212 -9.92 -16.59 1.99
N PRO A 213 -9.46 -15.46 2.59
CA PRO A 213 -10.32 -14.63 3.43
C PRO A 213 -11.38 -13.83 2.64
N TYR A 214 -11.23 -13.75 1.32
CA TYR A 214 -12.19 -13.10 0.41
C TYR A 214 -13.16 -14.13 -0.17
N ILE A 215 -12.62 -15.30 -0.59
CA ILE A 215 -13.42 -16.43 -1.09
C ILE A 215 -14.42 -16.88 -0.03
N SER A 216 -14.01 -17.01 1.24
CA SER A 216 -14.92 -17.44 2.32
C SER A 216 -16.13 -16.51 2.45
N ARG A 217 -15.95 -15.19 2.26
CA ARG A 217 -17.05 -14.22 2.30
C ARG A 217 -17.93 -14.28 1.06
N CYS A 218 -17.34 -14.47 -0.13
CA CYS A 218 -18.14 -14.66 -1.35
C CYS A 218 -19.00 -15.92 -1.22
N VAL A 219 -18.45 -17.01 -0.66
CA VAL A 219 -19.21 -18.24 -0.39
C VAL A 219 -20.30 -18.01 0.64
N GLU A 220 -20.03 -17.31 1.75
CA GLU A 220 -21.05 -16.95 2.74
C GLU A 220 -22.16 -16.07 2.15
N TRP A 221 -21.80 -15.06 1.36
CA TRP A 221 -22.75 -14.18 0.69
C TRP A 221 -23.62 -14.96 -0.31
N CYS A 222 -23.00 -15.83 -1.13
CA CYS A 222 -23.72 -16.72 -2.02
C CYS A 222 -24.64 -17.67 -1.25
N HIS A 223 -24.16 -18.26 -0.15
CA HIS A 223 -24.92 -19.17 0.70
C HIS A 223 -26.15 -18.46 1.31
N LYS A 224 -25.98 -17.26 1.87
CA LYS A 224 -27.09 -16.44 2.39
C LYS A 224 -28.11 -16.06 1.32
N LYS A 225 -27.63 -15.80 0.09
CA LYS A 225 -28.51 -15.49 -1.05
C LYS A 225 -29.27 -16.70 -1.58
N VAL A 226 -28.69 -17.90 -1.46
CA VAL A 226 -29.28 -19.17 -1.97
C VAL A 226 -30.16 -19.87 -0.95
N MET A 227 -29.74 -19.98 0.31
CA MET A 227 -30.47 -20.71 1.36
C MET A 227 -31.45 -19.85 2.18
N GLY A 228 -31.57 -18.55 1.87
CA GLY A 228 -32.34 -17.60 2.66
C GLY A 228 -31.62 -17.21 3.98
N PRO A 229 -32.12 -16.21 4.72
CA PRO A 229 -31.57 -15.83 6.00
C PRO A 229 -31.83 -16.97 7.00
N VAL A 230 -30.82 -17.80 7.26
CA VAL A 230 -30.84 -18.72 8.39
C VAL A 230 -30.91 -17.88 9.66
N GLU A 231 -31.84 -18.19 10.56
CA GLU A 231 -31.94 -17.62 11.91
C GLU A 231 -30.62 -17.94 12.65
N GLU A 232 -29.66 -17.04 12.49
CA GLU A 232 -28.35 -17.11 13.14
C GLU A 232 -28.56 -16.91 14.64
N SER A 233 -28.21 -17.91 15.45
CA SER A 233 -28.28 -17.81 16.91
C SER A 233 -27.53 -16.56 17.39
N PRO A 234 -28.00 -15.86 18.44
CA PRO A 234 -27.38 -14.61 18.91
C PRO A 234 -25.87 -14.75 19.19
N ASP A 235 -25.41 -15.95 19.58
CA ASP A 235 -24.00 -16.27 19.77
C ASP A 235 -23.17 -16.21 18.48
N SER A 236 -23.76 -16.56 17.32
CA SER A 236 -23.11 -16.52 16.02
C SER A 236 -23.04 -15.12 15.41
N VAL A 237 -24.01 -14.26 15.68
CA VAL A 237 -24.01 -12.85 15.22
C VAL A 237 -23.05 -11.99 16.05
N LEU A 238 -22.94 -12.25 17.37
CA LEU A 238 -21.91 -11.65 18.23
C LEU A 238 -20.49 -12.09 17.80
N PHE A 239 -20.36 -13.32 17.31
CA PHE A 239 -19.13 -13.93 16.78
C PHE A 239 -18.58 -13.26 15.52
N TYR A 240 -19.46 -12.80 14.61
CA TYR A 240 -19.06 -12.08 13.39
C TYR A 240 -18.51 -10.67 13.68
N THR A 241 -18.73 -10.17 14.90
CA THR A 241 -18.51 -8.76 15.26
C THR A 241 -17.14 -8.51 15.87
N TYR A 242 -16.40 -9.55 16.31
CA TYR A 242 -15.09 -9.37 16.94
C TYR A 242 -13.97 -10.12 16.19
N LEU A 243 -13.10 -9.32 15.54
CA LEU A 243 -11.70 -9.54 15.11
C LEU A 243 -11.32 -9.97 13.66
N PRO A 244 -12.07 -10.75 12.86
CA PRO A 244 -11.70 -10.96 11.44
C PRO A 244 -12.28 -9.91 10.48
N ASN A 245 -13.30 -9.17 10.91
CA ASN A 245 -14.16 -8.36 10.04
C ASN A 245 -13.94 -6.85 10.19
N GLU A 246 -13.16 -6.44 11.18
CA GLU A 246 -12.86 -5.03 11.40
C GLU A 246 -11.92 -4.53 10.30
N PRO A 247 -12.17 -3.33 9.74
CA PRO A 247 -11.25 -2.70 8.81
C PRO A 247 -9.86 -2.53 9.45
N LEU A 248 -8.80 -2.64 8.64
CA LEU A 248 -7.48 -2.22 9.09
C LEU A 248 -7.54 -0.73 9.44
N SER A 249 -6.83 -0.34 10.49
CA SER A 249 -6.71 1.07 10.83
C SER A 249 -6.11 1.84 9.67
N LYS A 250 -6.74 2.97 9.31
CA LYS A 250 -6.34 3.86 8.22
C LYS A 250 -4.85 4.20 8.28
N GLU A 251 -4.36 4.59 9.45
CA GLU A 251 -2.95 4.96 9.70
C GLU A 251 -1.97 3.87 9.28
N ARG A 252 -2.30 2.58 9.49
CA ARG A 252 -1.44 1.46 9.12
C ARG A 252 -1.41 1.26 7.62
N VAL A 253 -2.55 1.42 6.96
CA VAL A 253 -2.65 1.35 5.50
C VAL A 253 -1.85 2.49 4.87
N GLU A 254 -1.92 3.70 5.42
CA GLU A 254 -1.14 4.86 4.99
C GLU A 254 0.36 4.64 5.20
N ALA A 255 0.79 4.21 6.40
CA ALA A 255 2.21 3.96 6.69
C ALA A 255 2.83 2.88 5.79
N PHE A 256 2.09 1.79 5.53
CA PHE A 256 2.54 0.75 4.61
C PHE A 256 2.62 1.28 3.16
N SER A 257 1.61 2.02 2.70
CA SER A 257 1.62 2.66 1.38
C SER A 257 2.81 3.60 1.21
N ASP A 258 3.04 4.51 2.17
CA ASP A 258 4.14 5.48 2.14
C ASP A 258 5.49 4.78 2.07
N GLY A 259 5.66 3.68 2.81
CA GLY A 259 6.86 2.86 2.75
C GLY A 259 7.12 2.25 1.36
N VAL A 260 6.08 1.75 0.68
CA VAL A 260 6.20 1.24 -0.70
C VAL A 260 6.60 2.35 -1.66
N TYR A 261 5.92 3.51 -1.62
CA TYR A 261 6.25 4.65 -2.49
C TYR A 261 7.68 5.16 -2.27
N ALA A 262 8.13 5.25 -1.01
CA ALA A 262 9.47 5.69 -0.67
C ALA A 262 10.54 4.74 -1.22
N ILE A 263 10.33 3.42 -1.11
CA ILE A 263 11.29 2.44 -1.64
C ILE A 263 11.31 2.42 -3.16
N VAL A 264 10.16 2.53 -3.82
CA VAL A 264 10.12 2.68 -5.29
C VAL A 264 10.93 3.90 -5.73
N ALA A 265 10.74 5.06 -5.10
CA ALA A 265 11.52 6.25 -5.41
C ALA A 265 13.02 6.07 -5.13
N THR A 266 13.37 5.31 -4.09
CA THR A 266 14.76 5.00 -3.75
C THR A 266 15.41 4.07 -4.78
N LEU A 267 14.69 3.05 -5.27
CA LEU A 267 15.18 2.15 -6.31
C LEU A 267 15.48 2.93 -7.60
N LEU A 268 14.60 3.85 -8.00
CA LEU A 268 14.82 4.67 -9.21
C LEU A 268 16.11 5.51 -9.15
N ILE A 269 16.46 6.07 -7.98
CA ILE A 269 17.69 6.86 -7.86
C ILE A 269 18.93 5.97 -7.73
N LEU A 270 18.80 4.78 -7.13
CA LEU A 270 19.90 3.83 -7.03
C LEU A 270 20.35 3.35 -8.42
N ASP A 271 19.41 3.06 -9.31
CA ASP A 271 19.70 2.69 -10.71
C ASP A 271 20.54 3.78 -11.40
N ILE A 272 20.14 5.05 -11.27
CA ILE A 272 20.91 6.19 -11.80
C ILE A 272 22.30 6.29 -11.17
N CYS A 273 22.41 6.05 -9.86
CA CYS A 273 23.70 6.15 -9.17
C CYS A 273 24.66 5.03 -9.56
N GLU A 274 24.14 3.86 -9.96
CA GLU A 274 24.95 2.71 -10.36
C GLU A 274 25.41 2.81 -11.82
N ASP A 275 24.52 3.18 -12.74
CA ASP A 275 24.81 3.13 -14.18
C ASP A 275 25.40 4.44 -14.74
N ASN A 276 25.04 5.59 -14.17
CA ASN A 276 25.24 6.90 -14.82
C ASN A 276 26.30 7.78 -14.15
N VAL A 277 27.11 7.19 -13.28
CA VAL A 277 28.30 7.82 -12.70
C VAL A 277 29.53 7.32 -13.48
N PRO A 278 30.05 8.12 -14.44
CA PRO A 278 31.10 7.64 -15.32
C PRO A 278 32.44 7.49 -14.58
N ASP A 279 33.12 6.36 -14.80
CA ASP A 279 34.46 6.13 -14.31
C ASP A 279 35.46 7.16 -14.85
N VAL A 280 36.45 7.53 -14.05
CA VAL A 280 37.51 8.49 -14.43
C VAL A 280 38.20 8.05 -15.72
N ALA A 281 38.44 6.75 -15.90
CA ALA A 281 39.03 6.19 -17.10
C ALA A 281 38.15 6.40 -18.35
N VAL A 282 36.82 6.26 -18.21
CA VAL A 282 35.85 6.47 -19.29
C VAL A 282 35.79 7.95 -19.67
N VAL A 283 35.74 8.85 -18.68
CA VAL A 283 35.78 10.30 -18.92
C VAL A 283 37.05 10.70 -19.67
N GLN A 284 38.19 10.13 -19.29
CA GLN A 284 39.47 10.45 -19.90
C GLN A 284 39.61 9.91 -21.33
N GLN A 285 39.14 8.68 -21.59
CA GLN A 285 39.25 8.05 -22.91
C GLN A 285 38.19 8.57 -23.91
N ARG A 286 36.92 8.66 -23.49
CA ARG A 286 35.79 8.95 -24.38
C ARG A 286 35.49 10.44 -24.51
N PHE A 287 35.79 11.23 -23.48
CA PHE A 287 35.43 12.65 -23.41
C PHE A 287 36.64 13.58 -23.25
N GLY A 288 37.86 13.06 -23.43
CA GLY A 288 39.10 13.85 -23.36
C GLY A 288 39.36 14.49 -21.99
N GLY A 289 38.84 13.88 -20.91
CA GLY A 289 38.94 14.41 -19.55
C GLY A 289 37.90 15.48 -19.21
N SER A 290 36.96 15.80 -20.12
CA SER A 290 35.89 16.76 -19.86
C SER A 290 34.67 16.08 -19.22
N LEU A 291 34.50 16.28 -17.91
CA LEU A 291 33.31 15.81 -17.20
C LEU A 291 32.02 16.46 -17.73
N VAL A 292 32.08 17.72 -18.19
CA VAL A 292 30.91 18.42 -18.74
C VAL A 292 30.39 17.74 -20.00
N ALA A 293 31.30 17.29 -20.87
CA ALA A 293 30.92 16.57 -22.08
C ALA A 293 30.28 15.20 -21.76
N ALA A 294 30.80 14.51 -20.74
CA ALA A 294 30.20 13.27 -20.25
C ALA A 294 28.78 13.52 -19.70
N LEU A 295 28.61 14.50 -18.80
CA LEU A 295 27.31 14.83 -18.21
C LEU A 295 26.26 15.25 -19.24
N GLN A 296 26.68 15.88 -20.35
CA GLN A 296 25.77 16.21 -21.46
C GLN A 296 25.30 14.96 -22.21
N ASP A 297 26.14 13.94 -22.35
CA ASP A 297 25.79 12.65 -22.97
C ASP A 297 24.75 11.90 -22.13
N TYR A 298 24.93 11.86 -20.79
CA TYR A 298 24.01 11.24 -19.83
C TYR A 298 22.73 12.06 -19.54
N GLY A 299 22.64 13.30 -20.04
CA GLY A 299 21.54 14.24 -19.77
C GLY A 299 20.11 13.68 -19.95
N PRO A 300 19.80 12.96 -21.05
CA PRO A 300 18.48 12.36 -21.26
C PRO A 300 18.06 11.36 -20.18
N GLU A 301 19.01 10.67 -19.56
CA GLU A 301 18.74 9.65 -18.55
C GLU A 301 18.36 10.29 -17.22
N TYR A 302 19.01 11.39 -16.84
CA TYR A 302 18.58 12.20 -15.69
C TYR A 302 17.17 12.76 -15.87
N LEU A 303 16.78 13.12 -17.10
CA LEU A 303 15.43 13.59 -17.40
C LEU A 303 14.39 12.45 -17.30
N ALA A 304 14.72 11.24 -17.78
CA ALA A 304 13.88 10.06 -17.66
C ALA A 304 13.66 9.66 -16.19
N TYR A 305 14.73 9.72 -15.38
CA TYR A 305 14.64 9.56 -13.93
C TYR A 305 13.68 10.59 -13.31
N PHE A 306 13.82 11.87 -13.66
CA PHE A 306 12.95 12.92 -13.12
C PHE A 306 11.48 12.68 -13.49
N GLY A 307 11.18 12.27 -14.73
CA GLY A 307 9.83 11.91 -15.17
C GLY A 307 9.26 10.72 -14.38
N SER A 308 10.08 9.70 -14.13
CA SER A 308 9.69 8.52 -13.34
C SER A 308 9.45 8.85 -11.87
N PHE A 309 10.35 9.63 -11.26
CA PHE A 309 10.22 10.09 -9.88
C PHE A 309 8.95 10.94 -9.70
N VAL A 310 8.68 11.85 -10.64
CA VAL A 310 7.45 12.66 -10.62
C VAL A 310 6.21 11.79 -10.79
N THR A 311 6.27 10.74 -11.61
CA THR A 311 5.16 9.79 -11.77
C THR A 311 4.84 9.06 -10.47
N VAL A 312 5.86 8.56 -9.77
CA VAL A 312 5.72 7.94 -8.44
C VAL A 312 5.14 8.94 -7.44
N GLY A 313 5.70 10.15 -7.39
CA GLY A 313 5.27 11.21 -6.47
C GLY A 313 3.84 11.68 -6.71
N LEU A 314 3.39 11.76 -7.96
CA LEU A 314 2.02 12.12 -8.27
C LEU A 314 1.04 10.99 -7.97
N LEU A 315 1.39 9.72 -8.23
CA LEU A 315 0.58 8.57 -7.80
C LEU A 315 0.45 8.52 -6.26
N TRP A 316 1.53 8.82 -5.54
CA TRP A 316 1.49 8.99 -4.08
C TRP A 316 0.59 10.16 -3.67
N PHE A 317 0.69 11.31 -4.35
CA PHE A 317 -0.15 12.47 -4.07
C PHE A 317 -1.64 12.19 -4.28
N VAL A 318 -2.00 11.42 -5.32
CA VAL A 318 -3.37 10.96 -5.55
C VAL A 318 -3.83 10.04 -4.41
N HIS A 319 -3.00 9.07 -4.02
CA HIS A 319 -3.28 8.16 -2.91
C HIS A 319 -3.48 8.92 -1.60
N HIS A 320 -2.54 9.80 -1.23
CA HIS A 320 -2.63 10.65 -0.05
C HIS A 320 -3.91 11.49 -0.06
N SER A 321 -4.22 12.15 -1.18
CA SER A 321 -5.44 12.95 -1.33
C SER A 321 -6.71 12.12 -1.20
N LEU A 322 -6.71 10.86 -1.64
CA LEU A 322 -7.83 9.93 -1.47
C LEU A 322 -7.99 9.57 0.00
N PHE A 323 -6.92 9.11 0.65
CA PHE A 323 -6.99 8.64 2.04
C PHE A 323 -7.23 9.76 3.05
N LEU A 324 -6.82 11.02 2.76
CA LEU A 324 -7.24 12.19 3.54
C LEU A 324 -8.77 12.30 3.69
N HIS A 325 -9.53 11.96 2.65
CA HIS A 325 -11.00 12.05 2.65
C HIS A 325 -11.70 10.75 3.06
N VAL A 326 -10.96 9.65 3.17
CA VAL A 326 -11.48 8.38 3.68
C VAL A 326 -11.54 8.43 5.21
N THR A 327 -12.72 8.21 5.76
CA THR A 327 -12.96 8.14 7.21
C THR A 327 -12.75 6.72 7.74
N LYS A 328 -13.13 5.69 6.96
CA LYS A 328 -13.04 4.28 7.34
C LYS A 328 -12.60 3.42 6.15
N ALA A 329 -11.44 2.77 6.27
CA ALA A 329 -10.86 1.95 5.21
C ALA A 329 -11.44 0.52 5.22
N THR A 330 -12.42 0.21 4.37
CA THR A 330 -13.00 -1.15 4.35
C THR A 330 -12.00 -2.21 3.87
N ARG A 331 -12.24 -3.49 4.21
CA ARG A 331 -11.36 -4.60 3.78
C ARG A 331 -11.22 -4.71 2.26
N PHE A 332 -12.28 -4.42 1.51
CA PHE A 332 -12.23 -4.46 0.05
C PHE A 332 -11.39 -3.29 -0.49
N MET A 333 -11.49 -2.10 0.12
CA MET A 333 -10.58 -0.99 -0.18
C MET A 333 -9.12 -1.35 0.14
N SER A 334 -8.85 -2.04 1.25
CA SER A 334 -7.51 -2.52 1.57
C SER A 334 -6.98 -3.50 0.51
N LEU A 335 -7.80 -4.43 0.00
CA LEU A 335 -7.40 -5.34 -1.08
C LEU A 335 -7.06 -4.58 -2.36
N LEU A 336 -7.89 -3.62 -2.75
CA LEU A 336 -7.64 -2.77 -3.92
C LEU A 336 -6.37 -1.92 -3.72
N ASN A 337 -6.14 -1.41 -2.50
CA ASN A 337 -4.90 -0.71 -2.14
C ASN A 337 -3.70 -1.63 -2.31
N THR A 338 -3.76 -2.87 -1.81
CA THR A 338 -2.69 -3.86 -2.00
C THR A 338 -2.39 -4.10 -3.49
N PHE A 339 -3.41 -4.22 -4.35
CA PHE A 339 -3.18 -4.35 -5.78
C PHE A 339 -2.55 -3.08 -6.38
N SER A 340 -3.05 -1.90 -6.03
CA SER A 340 -2.43 -0.63 -6.45
C SER A 340 -0.95 -0.59 -6.09
N LEU A 341 -0.61 -0.90 -4.84
CA LEU A 341 0.77 -0.90 -4.35
C LEU A 341 1.65 -1.97 -5.03
N ALA A 342 1.11 -3.15 -5.35
CA ALA A 342 1.85 -4.16 -6.09
C ALA A 342 2.24 -3.69 -7.49
N PHE A 343 1.38 -2.92 -8.18
CA PHE A 343 1.73 -2.32 -9.46
C PHE A 343 2.64 -1.10 -9.31
N VAL A 344 2.47 -0.28 -8.26
CA VAL A 344 3.40 0.81 -7.93
C VAL A 344 4.82 0.26 -7.68
N GLY A 345 4.94 -0.85 -6.96
CA GLY A 345 6.21 -1.55 -6.73
C GLY A 345 6.87 -2.07 -8.00
N GLY A 346 6.12 -2.20 -9.11
CA GLY A 346 6.62 -2.55 -10.43
C GLY A 346 7.11 -1.36 -11.28
N LEU A 347 6.98 -0.11 -10.81
CA LEU A 347 7.46 1.06 -11.55
C LEU A 347 8.98 1.08 -11.80
N PRO A 348 9.86 0.56 -10.92
CA PRO A 348 11.29 0.45 -11.23
C PRO A 348 11.54 -0.43 -12.46
N LEU A 349 10.77 -1.52 -12.63
CA LEU A 349 10.84 -2.36 -13.84
C LEU A 349 10.42 -1.58 -15.09
N ALA A 350 9.35 -0.79 -15.01
CA ALA A 350 8.91 0.07 -16.12
C ALA A 350 10.02 1.05 -16.54
N TYR A 351 10.69 1.66 -15.56
CA TYR A 351 11.80 2.56 -15.79
C TYR A 351 13.00 1.86 -16.46
N GLN A 352 13.48 0.76 -15.88
CA GLN A 352 14.62 0.00 -16.41
C GLN A 352 14.36 -0.51 -17.84
N LEU A 353 13.18 -1.09 -18.10
CA LEU A 353 12.82 -1.57 -19.45
C LEU A 353 12.82 -0.43 -20.48
N THR A 354 12.34 0.76 -20.11
CA THR A 354 12.30 1.90 -21.04
C THR A 354 13.69 2.50 -21.27
N HIS A 355 14.63 2.26 -20.35
CA HIS A 355 16.01 2.71 -20.44
C HIS A 355 16.93 1.74 -21.21
N GLU A 356 16.77 0.43 -21.02
CA GLU A 356 17.69 -0.59 -21.55
C GLU A 356 17.56 -0.80 -23.06
N PHE A 357 16.38 -0.63 -23.65
CA PHE A 357 16.17 -0.91 -25.08
C PHE A 357 16.55 0.26 -26.01
N PRO A 358 17.23 -0.01 -27.15
CA PRO A 358 17.60 1.02 -28.11
C PRO A 358 16.40 1.75 -28.70
N ARG A 359 16.55 3.06 -28.93
CA ARG A 359 15.55 3.90 -29.60
C ARG A 359 15.22 3.38 -31.00
N ASN A 360 13.95 3.41 -31.37
CA ASN A 360 13.34 2.89 -32.59
C ASN A 360 13.39 1.35 -32.75
N SER A 361 13.60 0.60 -31.67
CA SER A 361 13.51 -0.86 -31.69
C SER A 361 12.06 -1.33 -31.43
N GLN A 362 11.73 -2.56 -31.85
CA GLN A 362 10.44 -3.17 -31.45
C GLN A 362 10.34 -3.36 -29.93
N ASN A 363 11.47 -3.60 -29.27
CA ASN A 363 11.54 -3.82 -27.83
C ASN A 363 11.25 -2.52 -27.05
N GLU A 364 11.64 -1.35 -27.57
CA GLU A 364 11.25 -0.05 -26.98
C GLU A 364 9.73 0.14 -26.95
N LEU A 365 9.03 -0.26 -28.02
CA LEU A 365 7.57 -0.19 -28.06
C LEU A 365 6.93 -1.09 -26.98
N GLU A 366 7.41 -2.32 -26.87
CA GLU A 366 6.91 -3.28 -25.87
C GLU A 366 7.20 -2.78 -24.44
N ALA A 367 8.38 -2.21 -24.19
CA ALA A 367 8.73 -1.60 -22.91
C ALA A 367 7.81 -0.43 -22.54
N ILE A 368 7.58 0.51 -23.47
CA ILE A 368 6.64 1.63 -23.28
C ILE A 368 5.23 1.12 -22.98
N GLN A 369 4.78 0.08 -23.68
CA GLN A 369 3.47 -0.54 -23.47
C GLN A 369 3.37 -1.17 -22.07
N ILE A 370 4.39 -1.90 -21.63
CA ILE A 370 4.47 -2.46 -20.28
C ILE A 370 4.43 -1.34 -19.23
N SER A 371 5.18 -0.25 -19.42
CA SER A 371 5.17 0.93 -18.56
C SER A 371 3.77 1.55 -18.45
N CYS A 372 3.06 1.70 -19.58
CA CYS A 372 1.69 2.20 -19.59
C CYS A 372 0.72 1.27 -18.84
N VAL A 373 0.88 -0.05 -18.99
CA VAL A 373 0.05 -1.05 -18.30
C VAL A 373 0.28 -1.00 -16.79
N ILE A 374 1.53 -0.88 -16.35
CA ILE A 374 1.88 -0.77 -14.91
C ILE A 374 1.27 0.50 -14.32
N ILE A 375 1.45 1.66 -14.96
CA ILE A 375 0.88 2.95 -14.51
C ILE A 375 -0.65 2.90 -14.51
N PHE A 376 -1.26 2.31 -15.54
CA PHE A 376 -2.71 2.14 -15.62
C PHE A 376 -3.24 1.32 -14.44
N PHE A 377 -2.67 0.14 -14.17
CA PHE A 377 -3.12 -0.70 -13.06
C PHE A 377 -2.85 -0.05 -11.70
N ALA A 378 -1.70 0.61 -11.52
CA ALA A 378 -1.40 1.37 -10.30
C ALA A 378 -2.48 2.42 -10.01
N GLY A 379 -2.93 3.17 -11.02
CA GLY A 379 -3.95 4.21 -10.87
C GLY A 379 -5.39 3.69 -10.82
N ILE A 380 -5.76 2.70 -11.64
CA ILE A 380 -7.15 2.23 -11.76
C ILE A 380 -7.63 1.58 -10.46
N PHE A 381 -6.73 0.92 -9.73
CA PHE A 381 -7.07 0.38 -8.41
C PHE A 381 -7.32 1.48 -7.38
N GLN A 382 -6.63 2.63 -7.43
CA GLN A 382 -6.97 3.78 -6.59
C GLN A 382 -8.34 4.37 -6.95
N LEU A 383 -8.64 4.47 -8.25
CA LEU A 383 -9.96 4.88 -8.69
C LEU A 383 -11.05 3.88 -8.25
N ALA A 384 -10.75 2.57 -8.26
CA ALA A 384 -11.65 1.54 -7.77
C ALA A 384 -11.90 1.68 -6.25
N ILE A 385 -10.88 2.02 -5.45
CA ILE A 385 -11.05 2.32 -4.01
C ILE A 385 -12.05 3.47 -3.83
N TRP A 386 -11.91 4.52 -4.63
CA TRP A 386 -12.83 5.67 -4.60
C TRP A 386 -14.27 5.29 -4.96
N VAL A 387 -14.46 4.50 -6.02
CA VAL A 387 -15.80 4.01 -6.42
C VAL A 387 -16.41 3.14 -5.34
N VAL A 388 -15.63 2.26 -4.71
CA VAL A 388 -16.09 1.43 -3.59
C VAL A 388 -16.45 2.28 -2.38
N ALA A 389 -15.66 3.31 -2.08
CA ALA A 389 -15.94 4.22 -0.98
C ALA A 389 -17.25 4.99 -1.23
N LEU A 390 -17.53 5.40 -2.46
CA LEU A 390 -18.79 6.08 -2.82
C LEU A 390 -20.04 5.21 -2.63
N TYR A 391 -19.93 3.88 -2.73
CA TYR A 391 -21.09 2.99 -2.53
C TYR A 391 -21.65 3.09 -1.10
N ASN A 392 -20.78 3.31 -0.10
CA ASN A 392 -21.16 3.50 1.32
C ASN A 392 -20.70 4.87 1.84
N GLU A 393 -20.93 5.92 1.05
CA GLU A 393 -20.35 7.27 1.26
C GLU A 393 -20.61 7.91 2.64
N GLN A 394 -21.65 7.48 3.36
CA GLN A 394 -21.96 7.99 4.70
C GLN A 394 -20.97 7.50 5.76
N GLU A 395 -20.46 6.27 5.63
CA GLU A 395 -19.56 5.65 6.61
C GLU A 395 -18.08 5.81 6.24
N THR A 396 -17.78 5.80 4.95
CA THR A 396 -16.41 5.68 4.42
C THR A 396 -15.79 7.00 3.98
N LEU A 397 -16.61 8.03 3.71
CA LEU A 397 -16.16 9.30 3.12
C LEU A 397 -16.61 10.52 3.90
N HIS A 398 -15.73 11.53 3.88
CA HIS A 398 -16.03 12.87 4.38
C HIS A 398 -17.12 13.57 3.54
N PRO A 399 -18.06 14.34 4.13
CA PRO A 399 -19.14 15.02 3.42
C PRO A 399 -18.76 15.82 2.16
N TYR A 400 -17.57 16.43 2.13
CA TYR A 400 -17.11 17.28 1.01
C TYR A 400 -16.93 16.55 -0.32
N VAL A 401 -16.71 15.23 -0.29
CA VAL A 401 -16.39 14.44 -1.48
C VAL A 401 -17.48 13.43 -1.86
N ARG A 402 -18.58 13.40 -1.10
CA ARG A 402 -19.80 12.61 -1.40
C ARG A 402 -20.44 13.04 -2.72
N TYR A 403 -21.41 12.27 -3.22
CA TYR A 403 -22.15 12.68 -4.42
C TYR A 403 -22.74 14.09 -4.25
N GLY A 404 -22.43 14.98 -5.20
CA GLY A 404 -22.84 16.40 -5.14
C GLY A 404 -21.98 17.28 -4.21
N GLY A 405 -20.97 16.73 -3.55
CA GLY A 405 -20.01 17.46 -2.74
C GLY A 405 -19.11 18.40 -3.56
N ARG A 406 -18.59 19.45 -2.91
CA ARG A 406 -17.76 20.50 -3.55
C ARG A 406 -16.50 19.94 -4.23
N GLU A 407 -15.88 18.93 -3.62
CA GLU A 407 -14.60 18.36 -4.07
C GLU A 407 -14.79 17.03 -4.81
N HIS A 408 -16.02 16.53 -4.97
CA HIS A 408 -16.31 15.23 -5.59
C HIS A 408 -15.76 15.11 -7.01
N VAL A 409 -16.10 16.07 -7.88
CA VAL A 409 -15.67 16.08 -9.29
C VAL A 409 -14.16 16.27 -9.40
N PHE A 410 -13.58 17.08 -8.52
CA PHE A 410 -12.13 17.31 -8.48
C PHE A 410 -11.37 16.03 -8.09
N MET A 411 -11.85 15.31 -7.07
CA MET A 411 -11.27 14.03 -6.66
C MET A 411 -11.40 12.96 -7.75
N LEU A 412 -12.56 12.86 -8.40
CA LEU A 412 -12.75 11.95 -9.54
C LEU A 412 -11.77 12.27 -10.67
N ALA A 413 -11.65 13.54 -11.06
CA ALA A 413 -10.71 13.96 -12.10
C ALA A 413 -9.26 13.66 -11.72
N LYS A 414 -8.88 13.88 -10.45
CA LYS A 414 -7.54 13.58 -9.93
C LYS A 414 -7.20 12.10 -10.03
N LEU A 415 -8.13 11.22 -9.61
CA LEU A 415 -7.97 9.77 -9.63
C LEU A 415 -8.04 9.17 -11.04
N ALA A 416 -8.81 9.77 -11.94
CA ALA A 416 -8.97 9.30 -13.32
C ALA A 416 -7.85 9.74 -14.26
N LEU A 417 -7.11 10.81 -13.94
CA LEU A 417 -6.12 11.41 -14.85
C LEU A 417 -5.06 10.40 -15.31
N TYR A 418 -4.36 9.74 -14.39
CA TYR A 418 -3.33 8.75 -14.76
C TYR A 418 -3.88 7.55 -15.54
N PRO A 419 -4.93 6.86 -15.07
CA PRO A 419 -5.51 5.74 -15.82
C PRO A 419 -5.94 6.14 -17.23
N CYS A 420 -6.60 7.29 -17.40
CA CYS A 420 -7.05 7.75 -18.71
C CYS A 420 -5.87 8.09 -19.63
N VAL A 421 -4.86 8.79 -19.13
CA VAL A 421 -3.69 9.17 -19.94
C VAL A 421 -2.82 7.96 -20.27
N ALA A 422 -2.59 7.05 -19.33
CA ALA A 422 -1.84 5.83 -19.58
C ALA A 422 -2.54 4.92 -20.60
N LEU A 423 -3.85 4.75 -20.47
CA LEU A 423 -4.65 3.98 -21.42
C LEU A 423 -4.68 4.64 -22.81
N GLY A 424 -4.87 5.96 -22.85
CA GLY A 424 -4.84 6.73 -24.10
C GLY A 424 -3.49 6.64 -24.79
N THR A 425 -2.39 6.74 -24.02
CA THR A 425 -1.02 6.59 -24.51
C THR A 425 -0.78 5.19 -25.07
N PHE A 426 -1.22 4.14 -24.36
CA PHE A 426 -1.13 2.76 -24.85
C PHE A 426 -1.84 2.56 -26.19
N PHE A 427 -3.08 3.04 -26.33
CA PHE A 427 -3.79 2.93 -27.61
C PHE A 427 -3.13 3.79 -28.70
N LEU A 428 -2.63 4.96 -28.35
CA LEU A 428 -1.95 5.84 -29.31
C LEU A 428 -0.62 5.24 -29.79
N THR A 429 0.14 4.56 -28.93
CA THR A 429 1.36 3.84 -29.33
C THR A 429 1.06 2.62 -30.18
N CYS A 430 -0.07 1.93 -29.97
CA CYS A 430 -0.54 0.86 -30.86
C CYS A 430 -0.88 1.37 -32.26
N ILE A 431 -1.49 2.55 -32.37
CA ILE A 431 -1.91 3.14 -33.66
C ILE A 431 -0.73 3.83 -34.36
N LEU A 432 0.08 4.59 -33.61
CA LEU A 432 1.22 5.37 -34.09
C LEU A 432 2.53 4.79 -33.55
N SER A 433 2.83 3.55 -33.90
CA SER A 433 4.03 2.83 -33.40
C SER A 433 5.35 3.56 -33.67
N LYS A 434 5.44 4.35 -34.75
CA LYS A 434 6.63 5.17 -35.07
C LYS A 434 6.86 6.36 -34.13
N PHE A 435 5.82 6.80 -33.41
CA PHE A 435 5.87 7.96 -32.53
C PHE A 435 5.70 7.57 -31.05
N SER A 436 5.86 6.28 -30.72
CA SER A 436 5.65 5.74 -29.36
C SER A 436 6.46 6.47 -28.29
N ALA A 437 7.77 6.61 -28.49
CA ALA A 437 8.66 7.29 -27.55
C ALA A 437 8.33 8.79 -27.37
N PRO A 438 8.18 9.60 -28.46
CA PRO A 438 7.71 10.98 -28.32
C PRO A 438 6.37 11.13 -27.59
N ILE A 439 5.41 10.24 -27.86
CA ILE A 439 4.10 10.25 -27.17
C ILE A 439 4.29 9.98 -25.68
N PHE A 440 5.10 8.97 -25.33
CA PHE A 440 5.34 8.60 -23.94
C PHE A 440 6.03 9.73 -23.17
N HIS A 441 7.10 10.32 -23.72
CA HIS A 441 7.75 11.48 -23.10
C HIS A 441 6.80 12.68 -22.99
N LEU A 442 5.94 12.90 -23.99
CA LEU A 442 4.93 13.95 -23.91
C LEU A 442 3.93 13.69 -22.78
N MET A 443 3.53 12.44 -22.55
CA MET A 443 2.72 12.04 -21.40
C MET A 443 3.43 12.38 -20.08
N GLU A 444 4.69 11.96 -19.91
CA GLU A 444 5.48 12.22 -18.69
C GLU A 444 5.62 13.70 -18.37
N ILE A 445 5.78 14.54 -19.39
CA ILE A 445 5.88 15.99 -19.23
C ILE A 445 4.50 16.63 -18.98
N THR A 446 3.47 16.21 -19.72
CA THR A 446 2.15 16.87 -19.71
C THR A 446 1.36 16.58 -18.45
N VAL A 447 1.44 15.36 -17.91
CA VAL A 447 0.65 14.94 -16.74
C VAL A 447 0.94 15.79 -15.50
N PRO A 448 2.20 16.07 -15.11
CA PRO A 448 2.52 16.96 -14.00
C PRO A 448 1.91 18.35 -14.15
N PHE A 449 2.02 18.95 -15.34
CA PHE A 449 1.37 20.25 -15.60
C PHE A 449 -0.15 20.14 -15.49
N ALA A 450 -0.75 19.08 -16.02
CA ALA A 450 -2.19 18.82 -15.90
C ALA A 450 -2.64 18.70 -14.44
N PHE A 451 -1.85 18.09 -13.55
CA PHE A 451 -2.13 18.04 -12.11
C PHE A 451 -2.09 19.42 -11.46
N LEU A 452 -1.12 20.27 -11.81
CA LEU A 452 -0.99 21.63 -11.27
C LEU A 452 -2.20 22.50 -11.63
N VAL A 453 -2.69 22.40 -12.87
CA VAL A 453 -3.83 23.19 -13.35
C VAL A 453 -5.17 22.47 -13.24
N LEU A 454 -5.21 21.26 -12.65
CA LEU A 454 -6.37 20.38 -12.65
C LEU A 454 -7.62 21.06 -12.11
N ARG A 455 -7.48 21.86 -11.05
CA ARG A 455 -8.62 22.56 -10.43
C ARG A 455 -9.24 23.59 -11.37
N LEU A 456 -8.42 24.29 -12.16
CA LEU A 456 -8.87 25.22 -13.19
C LEU A 456 -9.56 24.46 -14.33
N LEU A 457 -8.92 23.39 -14.82
CA LEU A 457 -9.48 22.55 -15.90
C LEU A 457 -10.84 21.97 -15.54
N VAL A 458 -11.01 21.46 -14.31
CA VAL A 458 -12.29 20.90 -13.83
C VAL A 458 -13.36 21.99 -13.75
N ARG A 459 -13.04 23.19 -13.24
CA ARG A 459 -14.00 24.31 -13.16
C ARG A 459 -14.45 24.77 -14.54
N VAL A 460 -13.51 24.97 -15.46
CA VAL A 460 -13.80 25.37 -16.84
C VAL A 460 -14.60 24.27 -17.56
N GLY A 461 -14.20 23.01 -17.44
CA GLY A 461 -14.90 21.88 -18.03
C GLY A 461 -16.34 21.75 -17.52
N LEU A 462 -16.56 21.89 -16.21
CA LEU A 462 -17.91 21.85 -15.64
C LEU A 462 -18.76 23.03 -16.12
N ALA A 463 -18.19 24.23 -16.24
CA ALA A 463 -18.88 25.41 -16.76
C ALA A 463 -19.29 25.21 -18.23
N LEU A 464 -18.39 24.67 -19.07
CA LEU A 464 -18.67 24.35 -20.47
C LEU A 464 -19.76 23.28 -20.61
N ILE A 465 -19.71 22.21 -19.82
CA ILE A 465 -20.75 21.17 -19.82
C ILE A 465 -22.10 21.77 -19.41
N ARG A 466 -22.14 22.62 -18.38
CA ARG A 466 -23.38 23.31 -17.98
C ARG A 466 -23.92 24.21 -19.08
N LEU A 467 -23.04 24.95 -19.77
CA LEU A 467 -23.41 25.82 -20.88
C LEU A 467 -24.01 25.03 -22.05
N ILE A 468 -23.46 23.85 -22.35
CA ILE A 468 -23.92 23.00 -23.46
C ILE A 468 -25.21 22.26 -23.13
N PHE A 469 -25.35 21.71 -21.91
CA PHE A 469 -26.45 20.80 -21.54
C PHE A 469 -27.56 21.44 -20.70
N CYS A 470 -27.36 22.62 -20.12
CA CYS A 470 -28.36 23.35 -19.30
C CYS A 470 -28.29 24.87 -19.57
N PRO A 471 -28.71 25.34 -20.76
CA PRO A 471 -28.64 26.76 -21.13
C PRO A 471 -29.54 27.69 -20.30
N ASP A 472 -30.59 27.17 -19.63
CA ASP A 472 -31.67 27.98 -19.04
C ASP A 472 -31.62 28.18 -17.50
N ARG A 473 -30.46 28.16 -16.86
CA ARG A 473 -30.35 28.70 -15.48
C ARG A 473 -29.69 30.08 -15.50
N PRO A 474 -30.46 31.17 -15.24
CA PRO A 474 -29.87 32.49 -15.10
C PRO A 474 -28.94 32.51 -13.89
N ASP A 475 -27.85 33.26 -14.00
CA ASP A 475 -26.79 33.49 -13.02
C ASP A 475 -27.24 33.34 -11.56
N LEU A 476 -26.74 32.29 -10.89
CA LEU A 476 -26.68 32.29 -9.43
C LEU A 476 -25.31 32.82 -9.00
N ARG A 477 -25.16 34.14 -9.08
CA ARG A 477 -24.14 34.93 -8.37
C ARG A 477 -24.29 34.88 -6.83
N SER A 478 -25.02 33.91 -6.27
CA SER A 478 -25.34 33.84 -4.83
C SER A 478 -24.93 32.54 -4.13
N VAL A 479 -23.94 31.80 -4.63
CA VAL A 479 -23.34 30.65 -3.88
C VAL A 479 -21.86 30.89 -3.56
N VAL A 480 -21.35 32.09 -3.82
CA VAL A 480 -19.95 32.43 -3.53
C VAL A 480 -19.79 33.13 -2.17
N ASP A 481 -20.84 33.70 -1.58
CA ASP A 481 -20.72 34.53 -0.36
C ASP A 481 -21.32 33.95 0.94
N ASP A 482 -21.97 32.77 0.93
CA ASP A 482 -22.69 32.26 2.12
C ASP A 482 -22.02 31.09 2.88
N ASP A 483 -20.74 30.80 2.63
CA ASP A 483 -20.05 29.75 3.40
C ASP A 483 -18.60 30.12 3.75
N GLU A 484 -18.36 31.42 3.92
CA GLU A 484 -17.17 31.99 4.55
C GLU A 484 -17.26 31.92 6.10
N SER A 485 -18.03 30.99 6.66
CA SER A 485 -17.91 30.62 8.07
C SER A 485 -16.75 29.62 8.24
N THR A 486 -15.55 30.19 8.26
CA THR A 486 -14.37 29.75 9.04
C THR A 486 -14.54 28.46 9.85
N VAL A 487 -14.01 27.35 9.34
CA VAL A 487 -13.26 26.42 10.18
C VAL A 487 -11.84 26.40 9.60
N PRO A 488 -10.82 26.89 10.33
CA PRO A 488 -9.49 27.03 9.79
C PRO A 488 -8.90 25.67 9.41
N PHE A 489 -8.16 25.67 8.29
CA PHE A 489 -7.38 24.55 7.74
C PHE A 489 -6.45 23.87 8.77
N ASN A 490 -6.19 24.51 9.91
CA ASN A 490 -5.46 23.95 11.05
C ASN A 490 -6.19 22.85 11.83
N ALA A 491 -7.47 22.55 11.54
CA ALA A 491 -8.18 21.42 12.14
C ALA A 491 -7.97 20.09 11.38
N LEU A 492 -7.25 20.10 10.25
CA LEU A 492 -6.89 18.92 9.46
C LEU A 492 -5.51 18.34 9.85
N VAL A 493 -4.79 18.99 10.77
CA VAL A 493 -3.48 18.56 11.27
C VAL A 493 -3.48 18.66 12.80
N THR A 494 -4.26 17.81 13.46
CA THR A 494 -4.07 17.39 14.85
C THR A 494 -4.62 16.01 15.05
#